data_AF-A0A936D099-F1
#
_entry.id   AF-A0A936D099-F1
#
_cell.length_a   1.000
_cell.length_b   1.000
_cell.length_c   1.000
_cell.angle_alpha   90.00
_cell.angle_beta   90.00
_cell.angle_gamma   90.00
#
_symmetry.space_group_name_H-M   'P 1'
#
loop_
_entity.id
_entity.type
_entity.pdbx_description
1 polymer ?
#
loop_
_entity_poly.entity_id
_entity_poly.type
_entity_poly.pdbx_seq_one_letter_code
_entity_poly.pdbx_strand_id
1 'polypeptide(L)'
;MSEGQPKRRLDARALAFAPLAALVVGGALSHFVPGCSAEDTTEPTGDDEPGITEGMYTSSGTCDGLPKLKLETPPGVCVGVVATGFKFSRSLGQLPNGDIVVTDMGGWAKDRGTVWLLKRNADKTYSKRQMLQAIDKPSGLAIGPDGLPYVATPTDIFRFDPADRSGAQPRLTVVAKNLGTRADARHPLHHIAFDPKNPWQLYVNVGSDSDNCEVNGAFPMPCDETERAQNARGTILRVDLTGANNVERARFVVARGLRNSMALAFHSTGTLVQGENSRDSINKRAPQLADTEGELPHEELNVVTQGKHYGWPYCYDNGVPSPEYPNANCANYQNPALLLPGHSSPLGMEYYTGTLFPQPYQGNLVVSLHGYREYGHRIVLVPVDGRGVPAGEIKDIVRGWEKTATDPQGAPVDVMVAKDGSIFVAEDKNGTVLRIFYDRAAGNGAPLATKPPSRPVVSPEEAARCQALRTKSSLMAAMERDVIDQACVSCHGAGPGYPGGLALLRCDDVGNQKRLTEARRTAGPLVVPGDERSELVRRLKGDGFPQMPAGGVSPEQLEEVTAWIRAGARAN
;
A
#
# COMPACT_ATOMS: atom_id res chain seq x y z
N MET A 1 -9.00 56.37 -52.31
CA MET A 1 -8.32 57.27 -51.35
C MET A 1 -7.18 56.46 -50.74
N SER A 2 -6.05 56.36 -51.46
CA SER A 2 -4.77 57.09 -51.21
C SER A 2 -4.10 56.59 -49.93
N GLU A 3 -3.11 55.68 -50.06
CA GLU A 3 -1.64 55.94 -49.95
C GLU A 3 -1.21 56.22 -48.50
N GLY A 4 -0.09 55.75 -47.95
CA GLY A 4 1.06 55.00 -48.44
C GLY A 4 1.97 54.67 -47.24
N GLN A 5 2.99 53.82 -47.47
CA GLN A 5 4.07 53.58 -46.50
C GLN A 5 4.95 54.84 -46.30
N PRO A 6 5.87 54.84 -45.31
CA PRO A 6 7.22 54.40 -45.66
C PRO A 6 7.97 53.57 -44.59
N LYS A 7 8.84 52.69 -45.09
CA LYS A 7 9.99 52.11 -44.37
C LYS A 7 11.04 53.20 -44.08
N ARG A 8 11.73 53.11 -42.93
CA ARG A 8 13.16 53.49 -42.81
C ARG A 8 13.90 52.51 -41.89
N ARG A 9 14.99 51.95 -42.44
CA ARG A 9 16.12 51.31 -41.73
C ARG A 9 17.18 52.37 -41.41
N LEU A 10 18.04 52.06 -40.45
CA LEU A 10 19.45 52.44 -40.20
C LEU A 10 19.66 52.46 -38.67
N ASP A 11 20.79 52.15 -38.06
CA ASP A 11 21.87 51.19 -38.28
C ASP A 11 22.64 51.10 -36.93
N ALA A 12 23.28 49.95 -36.70
CA ALA A 12 24.47 49.71 -35.87
C ALA A 12 24.72 50.51 -34.56
N ARG A 13 24.88 49.77 -33.45
CA ARG A 13 26.12 49.85 -32.64
C ARG A 13 26.27 48.63 -31.72
N ALA A 14 27.33 47.88 -32.00
CA ALA A 14 27.90 46.85 -31.15
C ALA A 14 28.56 47.49 -29.91
N LEU A 15 28.50 46.81 -28.77
CA LEU A 15 29.37 47.05 -27.63
C LEU A 15 29.83 45.70 -27.10
N ALA A 16 31.04 45.33 -27.52
CA ALA A 16 31.89 44.35 -26.86
C ALA A 16 32.67 45.06 -25.75
N PHE A 17 32.86 44.42 -24.62
CA PHE A 17 33.95 44.75 -23.69
C PHE A 17 34.64 43.46 -23.24
N ALA A 18 35.92 43.38 -23.57
CA ALA A 18 36.89 42.38 -23.18
C ALA A 18 37.48 42.72 -21.78
N PRO A 19 38.20 41.78 -21.13
CA PRO A 19 38.58 41.89 -19.72
C PRO A 19 39.87 42.69 -19.53
N LEU A 20 40.03 43.31 -18.37
CA LEU A 20 41.30 43.88 -17.92
C LEU A 20 41.76 43.19 -16.64
N ALA A 21 42.97 42.63 -16.70
CA ALA A 21 43.76 42.21 -15.56
C ALA A 21 44.58 43.40 -15.03
N ALA A 22 44.74 43.50 -13.71
CA ALA A 22 45.90 44.16 -13.10
C ALA A 22 46.15 43.63 -11.67
N LEU A 23 47.41 43.24 -11.45
CA LEU A 23 48.09 42.87 -10.22
C LEU A 23 47.88 43.85 -9.05
N VAL A 24 47.80 43.33 -7.82
CA VAL A 24 48.58 43.82 -6.67
C VAL A 24 49.04 42.64 -5.81
N VAL A 25 50.32 42.69 -5.44
CA VAL A 25 51.12 41.77 -4.63
C VAL A 25 50.97 42.09 -3.14
N GLY A 26 51.02 41.07 -2.28
CA GLY A 26 51.69 41.20 -0.97
C GLY A 26 50.98 40.64 0.27
N GLY A 27 51.47 39.51 0.78
CA GLY A 27 51.83 39.39 2.20
C GLY A 27 50.83 38.83 3.22
N ALA A 28 50.87 37.50 3.38
CA ALA A 28 50.92 36.72 4.63
C ALA A 28 49.92 36.98 5.78
N LEU A 29 49.14 35.96 6.15
CA LEU A 29 49.51 35.00 7.22
C LEU A 29 48.44 33.90 7.35
N SER A 30 48.96 32.68 7.48
CA SER A 30 48.31 31.37 7.55
C SER A 30 47.29 31.24 8.69
N HIS A 31 46.36 30.27 8.58
CA HIS A 31 46.22 29.12 9.51
C HIS A 31 45.30 28.04 8.90
N PHE A 32 45.95 26.95 8.47
CA PHE A 32 45.59 25.53 8.56
C PHE A 32 44.12 25.07 8.62
N VAL A 33 43.71 24.28 7.61
CA VAL A 33 43.31 22.85 7.79
C VAL A 33 43.67 22.08 6.49
N PRO A 34 44.49 21.01 6.52
CA PRO A 34 44.63 20.07 5.42
C PRO A 34 43.94 18.73 5.72
N GLY A 35 43.43 18.10 4.67
CA GLY A 35 43.05 16.69 4.66
C GLY A 35 44.20 15.75 4.27
N CYS A 36 43.85 14.46 4.32
CA CYS A 36 44.47 13.26 3.73
C CYS A 36 45.68 12.62 4.44
N SER A 37 45.55 11.34 4.80
CA SER A 37 46.35 10.23 4.24
C SER A 37 45.92 8.86 4.80
N ALA A 38 46.19 7.81 4.02
CA ALA A 38 45.89 6.40 4.24
C ALA A 38 47.03 5.62 4.95
N GLU A 39 46.66 4.40 5.40
CA GLU A 39 47.43 3.17 5.68
C GLU A 39 48.38 3.10 6.91
N ASP A 40 48.08 2.20 7.86
CA ASP A 40 48.93 1.02 8.17
C ASP A 40 48.12 -0.08 8.93
N THR A 41 48.62 -1.30 8.80
CA THR A 41 48.09 -2.65 9.01
C THR A 41 48.24 -3.18 10.45
N THR A 42 47.29 -4.03 10.89
CA THR A 42 47.55 -5.21 11.76
C THR A 42 46.37 -6.19 11.67
N GLU A 43 46.66 -7.47 11.37
CA GLU A 43 45.70 -8.59 11.39
C GLU A 43 45.26 -8.95 12.83
N PRO A 44 44.08 -9.57 12.98
CA PRO A 44 44.10 -10.91 13.56
C PRO A 44 43.29 -11.93 12.77
N THR A 45 43.77 -13.16 12.89
CA THR A 45 43.27 -14.41 12.31
C THR A 45 41.91 -14.82 12.90
N GLY A 46 40.99 -15.26 12.04
CA GLY A 46 39.74 -15.90 12.43
C GLY A 46 38.86 -16.15 11.20
N ASP A 47 38.53 -17.41 10.95
CA ASP A 47 37.76 -17.87 9.80
C ASP A 47 36.33 -17.28 9.80
N ASP A 48 36.05 -16.34 8.88
CA ASP A 48 34.70 -15.89 8.56
C ASP A 48 34.49 -15.94 7.04
N GLU A 49 33.44 -16.65 6.61
CA GLU A 49 33.03 -16.74 5.21
C GLU A 49 32.68 -15.34 4.64
N PRO A 50 32.97 -15.06 3.35
CA PRO A 50 32.81 -13.72 2.80
C PRO A 50 31.32 -13.33 2.70
N GLY A 51 30.89 -12.49 3.63
CA GLY A 51 29.65 -11.75 3.57
C GLY A 51 29.63 -10.79 2.38
N ILE A 52 28.45 -10.58 1.81
CA ILE A 52 28.27 -9.67 0.68
C ILE A 52 28.58 -8.23 1.12
N THR A 53 29.65 -7.65 0.57
CA THR A 53 29.93 -6.21 0.62
C THR A 53 29.75 -5.59 -0.76
N GLU A 54 28.53 -5.16 -1.06
CA GLU A 54 28.21 -3.93 -1.80
C GLU A 54 26.69 -3.66 -1.68
N GLY A 55 26.31 -2.83 -0.69
CA GLY A 55 24.96 -2.24 -0.59
C GLY A 55 24.23 -2.43 0.74
N MET A 56 24.58 -1.61 1.74
CA MET A 56 23.78 -1.10 2.88
C MET A 56 23.16 -2.05 3.92
N TYR A 57 22.91 -3.34 3.64
CA TYR A 57 22.37 -4.26 4.65
C TYR A 57 23.46 -5.12 5.30
N THR A 58 23.36 -5.32 6.62
CA THR A 58 24.03 -6.44 7.28
C THR A 58 23.19 -7.70 7.12
N SER A 59 23.82 -8.78 6.66
CA SER A 59 23.17 -10.09 6.53
C SER A 59 23.82 -11.12 7.43
N SER A 60 23.02 -12.03 7.97
CA SER A 60 23.49 -13.10 8.85
C SER A 60 22.57 -14.31 8.74
N GLY A 61 23.13 -15.46 8.33
CA GLY A 61 22.37 -16.67 8.06
C GLY A 61 21.54 -16.60 6.77
N THR A 62 20.59 -17.51 6.62
CA THR A 62 19.76 -17.63 5.40
C THR A 62 18.26 -17.54 5.69
N CYS A 63 17.50 -17.11 4.69
CA CYS A 63 16.04 -17.06 4.67
C CYS A 63 15.57 -17.71 3.35
N ASP A 64 15.04 -18.93 3.44
CA ASP A 64 14.79 -19.82 2.28
C ASP A 64 15.98 -19.88 1.30
N GLY A 65 17.20 -20.04 1.83
CA GLY A 65 18.44 -20.12 1.04
C GLY A 65 18.96 -18.78 0.51
N LEU A 66 18.30 -17.65 0.81
CA LEU A 66 18.77 -16.30 0.45
C LEU A 66 19.49 -15.64 1.64
N PRO A 67 20.43 -14.69 1.42
CA PRO A 67 21.04 -13.91 2.49
C PRO A 67 19.97 -13.24 3.36
N LYS A 68 19.95 -13.55 4.66
CA LYS A 68 18.92 -13.06 5.58
C LYS A 68 19.27 -11.67 6.12
N LEU A 69 18.33 -10.75 6.01
CA LEU A 69 18.42 -9.41 6.59
C LEU A 69 18.17 -9.41 8.09
N LYS A 70 18.88 -8.53 8.81
CA LYS A 70 18.63 -8.25 10.22
C LYS A 70 17.52 -7.21 10.39
N LEU A 71 16.28 -7.64 10.19
CA LEU A 71 15.06 -6.85 10.42
C LEU A 71 14.22 -7.46 11.53
N GLU A 72 13.38 -6.65 12.16
CA GLU A 72 12.43 -7.15 13.14
C GLU A 72 11.24 -7.78 12.42
N THR A 73 10.97 -9.04 12.76
CA THR A 73 9.96 -9.88 12.12
C THR A 73 9.30 -10.80 13.16
N PRO A 74 8.08 -11.29 12.90
CA PRO A 74 7.43 -12.33 13.68
C PRO A 74 8.31 -13.57 13.90
N PRO A 75 8.14 -14.32 15.01
CA PRO A 75 8.86 -15.57 15.22
C PRO A 75 8.70 -16.55 14.05
N GLY A 76 9.81 -17.05 13.50
CA GLY A 76 9.81 -17.95 12.33
C GLY A 76 9.63 -17.26 10.98
N VAL A 77 9.38 -15.95 10.95
CA VAL A 77 9.42 -15.14 9.73
C VAL A 77 10.83 -14.60 9.51
N CYS A 78 11.25 -14.50 8.26
CA CYS A 78 12.53 -13.91 7.89
C CYS A 78 12.40 -13.11 6.59
N VAL A 79 13.37 -12.22 6.34
CA VAL A 79 13.48 -11.48 5.08
C VAL A 79 14.80 -11.84 4.40
N GLY A 80 14.73 -12.35 3.18
CA GLY A 80 15.86 -12.71 2.34
C GLY A 80 16.06 -11.73 1.18
N VAL A 81 17.31 -11.50 0.78
CA VAL A 81 17.65 -10.66 -0.38
C VAL A 81 17.55 -11.50 -1.66
N VAL A 82 16.61 -11.15 -2.54
CA VAL A 82 16.39 -11.83 -3.83
C VAL A 82 17.36 -11.31 -4.88
N ALA A 83 17.46 -9.98 -5.00
CA ALA A 83 18.32 -9.31 -5.96
C ALA A 83 18.63 -7.89 -5.50
N THR A 84 19.80 -7.38 -5.88
CA THR A 84 20.28 -6.01 -5.58
C THR A 84 20.63 -5.27 -6.88
N GLY A 85 21.06 -4.02 -6.77
CA GLY A 85 21.59 -3.24 -7.89
C GLY A 85 20.51 -2.65 -8.81
N PHE A 86 19.29 -2.51 -8.31
CA PHE A 86 18.30 -1.61 -8.89
C PHE A 86 18.65 -0.17 -8.52
N LYS A 87 18.13 0.80 -9.27
CA LYS A 87 18.34 2.23 -8.99
C LYS A 87 17.18 2.83 -8.23
N PHE A 88 15.95 2.50 -8.63
CA PHE A 88 14.73 2.99 -8.01
C PHE A 88 13.57 2.03 -8.34
N SER A 89 13.62 0.83 -7.78
CA SER A 89 12.63 -0.24 -7.98
C SER A 89 11.23 0.20 -7.55
N ARG A 90 10.20 -0.22 -8.30
CA ARG A 90 8.81 0.18 -8.04
C ARG A 90 7.90 -1.02 -7.83
N SER A 91 7.35 -1.58 -8.90
CA SER A 91 6.33 -2.61 -8.82
C SER A 91 6.86 -4.00 -9.19
N LEU A 92 6.16 -5.02 -8.68
CA LEU A 92 6.46 -6.44 -8.86
C LEU A 92 5.29 -7.15 -9.53
N GLY A 93 5.58 -8.18 -10.33
CA GLY A 93 4.54 -9.04 -10.89
C GLY A 93 5.06 -10.43 -11.25
N GLN A 94 4.37 -11.48 -10.80
CA GLN A 94 4.77 -12.85 -11.06
C GLN A 94 4.08 -13.42 -12.31
N LEU A 95 4.88 -13.81 -13.29
CA LEU A 95 4.41 -14.43 -14.52
C LEU A 95 3.84 -15.85 -14.28
N PRO A 96 3.07 -16.39 -15.23
CA PRO A 96 2.55 -17.75 -15.17
C PRO A 96 3.62 -18.83 -14.91
N ASN A 97 4.83 -18.64 -15.45
CA ASN A 97 5.96 -19.55 -15.29
C ASN A 97 6.71 -19.40 -13.94
N GLY A 98 6.32 -18.44 -13.09
CA GLY A 98 6.92 -18.19 -11.78
C GLY A 98 8.03 -17.13 -11.76
N ASP A 99 8.49 -16.65 -12.92
CA ASP A 99 9.46 -15.56 -13.00
C ASP A 99 8.83 -14.24 -12.53
N ILE A 100 9.65 -13.35 -11.95
CA ILE A 100 9.21 -12.07 -11.40
C ILE A 100 9.64 -10.94 -12.32
N VAL A 101 8.71 -10.10 -12.73
CA VAL A 101 8.97 -8.84 -13.43
C VAL A 101 9.09 -7.71 -12.41
N VAL A 102 10.07 -6.83 -12.59
CA VAL A 102 10.34 -5.70 -11.69
C VAL A 102 10.48 -4.43 -12.53
N THR A 103 9.72 -3.39 -12.21
CA THR A 103 9.93 -2.06 -12.78
C THR A 103 10.98 -1.30 -11.96
N ASP A 104 11.89 -0.60 -12.64
CA ASP A 104 12.89 0.26 -12.02
C ASP A 104 12.90 1.60 -12.74
N MET A 105 12.53 2.68 -12.03
CA MET A 105 12.42 4.00 -12.64
C MET A 105 13.76 4.57 -13.10
N GLY A 106 14.89 4.12 -12.54
CA GLY A 106 16.20 4.72 -12.79
C GLY A 106 16.38 6.14 -12.23
N GLY A 107 15.30 6.79 -11.80
CA GLY A 107 15.25 8.15 -11.26
C GLY A 107 14.05 8.95 -11.80
N TRP A 108 13.98 10.23 -11.45
CA TRP A 108 12.90 11.13 -11.87
C TRP A 108 13.08 11.72 -13.28
N ALA A 109 14.26 11.62 -13.87
CA ALA A 109 14.48 12.07 -15.24
C ALA A 109 13.76 11.16 -16.25
N LYS A 110 13.33 11.74 -17.36
CA LYS A 110 12.65 11.02 -18.45
C LYS A 110 13.56 9.95 -19.07
N ASP A 111 12.96 8.83 -19.46
CA ASP A 111 13.59 7.72 -20.21
C ASP A 111 14.85 7.13 -19.53
N ARG A 112 14.87 7.11 -18.19
CA ARG A 112 15.93 6.48 -17.39
C ARG A 112 15.59 5.06 -16.93
N GLY A 113 14.33 4.69 -17.03
CA GLY A 113 13.80 3.47 -16.45
C GLY A 113 14.12 2.22 -17.24
N THR A 114 14.04 1.11 -16.53
CA THR A 114 14.30 -0.25 -16.99
C THR A 114 13.21 -1.19 -16.46
N VAL A 115 13.06 -2.35 -17.11
CA VAL A 115 12.21 -3.44 -16.61
C VAL A 115 13.06 -4.71 -16.59
N TRP A 116 13.04 -5.41 -15.47
CA TRP A 116 13.87 -6.58 -15.19
C TRP A 116 13.04 -7.84 -15.04
N LEU A 117 13.65 -8.98 -15.34
CA LEU A 117 13.13 -10.31 -15.06
C LEU A 117 14.04 -11.02 -14.06
N LEU A 118 13.47 -11.55 -13.00
CA LEU A 118 14.13 -12.39 -12.01
C LEU A 118 13.63 -13.82 -12.17
N LYS A 119 14.57 -14.75 -12.39
CA LYS A 119 14.27 -16.18 -12.52
C LYS A 119 14.92 -16.94 -11.38
N ARG A 120 14.13 -17.72 -10.66
CA ARG A 120 14.63 -18.56 -9.57
C ARG A 120 15.44 -19.74 -10.12
N ASN A 121 16.62 -19.95 -9.57
CA ASN A 121 17.55 -21.01 -9.92
C ASN A 121 17.31 -22.26 -9.04
N ALA A 122 17.94 -23.38 -9.39
CA ALA A 122 17.80 -24.64 -8.65
C ALA A 122 18.35 -24.54 -7.20
N ASP A 123 19.37 -23.71 -6.98
CA ASP A 123 19.97 -23.41 -5.67
C ASP A 123 19.19 -22.36 -4.86
N LYS A 124 17.97 -22.02 -5.29
CA LYS A 124 17.09 -20.99 -4.70
C LYS A 124 17.53 -19.53 -4.89
N THR A 125 18.69 -19.27 -5.47
CA THR A 125 19.11 -17.92 -5.87
C THR A 125 18.31 -17.42 -7.07
N TYR A 126 18.51 -16.16 -7.47
CA TYR A 126 17.82 -15.57 -8.62
C TYR A 126 18.80 -15.04 -9.65
N SER A 127 18.59 -15.42 -10.91
CA SER A 127 19.23 -14.77 -12.05
C SER A 127 18.44 -13.51 -12.44
N LYS A 128 19.16 -12.43 -12.74
CA LYS A 128 18.58 -11.11 -13.11
C LYS A 128 18.90 -10.77 -14.56
N ARG A 129 17.87 -10.43 -15.35
CA ARG A 129 18.01 -10.03 -16.76
C ARG A 129 17.24 -8.74 -17.04
N GLN A 130 17.91 -7.74 -17.62
CA GLN A 130 17.23 -6.53 -18.11
C GLN A 130 16.43 -6.89 -19.37
N MET A 131 15.13 -6.61 -19.38
CA MET A 131 14.27 -6.80 -20.55
C MET A 131 14.10 -5.51 -21.32
N LEU A 132 13.88 -4.40 -20.61
CA LEU A 132 13.62 -3.08 -21.18
C LEU A 132 14.55 -2.02 -20.60
N GLN A 133 14.84 -0.98 -21.38
CA GLN A 133 15.58 0.21 -21.02
C GLN A 133 15.01 1.44 -21.73
N ALA A 134 15.42 2.62 -21.27
CA ALA A 134 14.96 3.91 -21.79
C ALA A 134 13.44 4.09 -21.70
N ILE A 135 12.83 3.58 -20.63
CA ILE A 135 11.39 3.73 -20.37
C ILE A 135 11.17 4.93 -19.44
N ASP A 136 10.16 5.76 -19.73
CA ASP A 136 9.83 6.91 -18.89
C ASP A 136 9.15 6.47 -17.59
N LYS A 137 9.90 6.54 -16.47
CA LYS A 137 9.41 6.27 -15.11
C LYS A 137 8.44 5.07 -15.02
N PRO A 138 8.84 3.87 -15.50
CA PRO A 138 8.01 2.68 -15.33
C PRO A 138 7.74 2.50 -13.85
N SER A 139 6.47 2.56 -13.46
CA SER A 139 6.04 2.44 -12.07
C SER A 139 5.09 1.26 -11.96
N GLY A 140 3.81 1.46 -12.26
CA GLY A 140 2.79 0.43 -12.14
C GLY A 140 3.05 -0.78 -13.03
N LEU A 141 2.83 -1.96 -12.47
CA LEU A 141 2.94 -3.24 -13.14
C LEU A 141 1.78 -4.13 -12.68
N ALA A 142 1.10 -4.75 -13.63
CA ALA A 142 0.18 -5.84 -13.35
C ALA A 142 0.37 -6.96 -14.38
N ILE A 143 0.16 -8.20 -13.97
CA ILE A 143 0.12 -9.32 -14.91
C ILE A 143 -1.32 -9.46 -15.40
N GLY A 144 -1.50 -9.30 -16.71
CA GLY A 144 -2.82 -9.35 -17.34
C GLY A 144 -3.41 -10.76 -17.38
N PRO A 145 -4.70 -10.89 -17.74
CA PRO A 145 -5.35 -12.19 -17.89
C PRO A 145 -4.73 -13.07 -18.99
N ASP A 146 -4.01 -12.46 -19.94
CA ASP A 146 -3.21 -13.17 -20.95
C ASP A 146 -1.86 -13.67 -20.40
N GLY A 147 -1.55 -13.41 -19.13
CA GLY A 147 -0.30 -13.79 -18.49
C GLY A 147 0.89 -12.89 -18.83
N LEU A 148 0.66 -11.75 -19.47
CA LEU A 148 1.71 -10.81 -19.87
C LEU A 148 1.84 -9.62 -18.91
N PRO A 149 3.03 -9.02 -18.78
CA PRO A 149 3.21 -7.78 -18.03
C PRO A 149 2.59 -6.58 -18.74
N TYR A 150 1.79 -5.82 -18.01
CA TYR A 150 1.30 -4.49 -18.35
C TYR A 150 2.05 -3.49 -17.49
N VAL A 151 2.68 -2.49 -18.09
CA VAL A 151 3.51 -1.49 -17.41
C VAL A 151 2.96 -0.10 -17.69
N ALA A 152 2.72 0.66 -16.64
CA ALA A 152 2.31 2.05 -16.71
C ALA A 152 3.52 2.99 -16.64
N THR A 153 3.53 3.97 -17.54
CA THR A 153 4.36 5.18 -17.52
C THR A 153 3.46 6.37 -17.18
N PRO A 154 4.00 7.58 -16.92
CA PRO A 154 3.18 8.76 -16.67
C PRO A 154 2.15 9.10 -17.75
N THR A 155 2.30 8.60 -18.98
CA THR A 155 1.40 8.93 -20.08
C THR A 155 0.64 7.74 -20.62
N ASP A 156 1.22 6.54 -20.62
CA ASP A 156 0.71 5.42 -21.39
C ASP A 156 0.84 4.10 -20.60
N ILE A 157 0.05 3.11 -21.00
CA ILE A 157 0.21 1.72 -20.55
C ILE A 157 0.60 0.90 -21.75
N PHE A 158 1.64 0.10 -21.61
CA PHE A 158 2.05 -0.86 -22.64
C PHE A 158 2.12 -2.27 -22.06
N ARG A 159 2.00 -3.26 -22.93
CA ARG A 159 2.28 -4.67 -22.62
C ARG A 159 3.35 -5.20 -23.55
N PHE A 160 4.01 -6.28 -23.16
CA PHE A 160 5.02 -6.95 -23.98
C PHE A 160 5.12 -8.42 -23.62
N ASP A 161 5.66 -9.24 -24.52
CA ASP A 161 5.96 -10.65 -24.24
C ASP A 161 7.42 -10.79 -23.73
N PRO A 162 7.65 -11.22 -22.47
CA PRO A 162 9.00 -11.47 -21.94
C PRO A 162 9.81 -12.51 -22.73
N ALA A 163 9.16 -13.34 -23.55
CA ALA A 163 9.77 -14.33 -24.44
C ALA A 163 10.08 -13.79 -25.84
N ASP A 164 9.63 -12.59 -26.22
CA ASP A 164 9.95 -12.00 -27.53
C ASP A 164 11.47 -11.77 -27.66
N ARG A 165 12.05 -12.31 -28.72
CA ARG A 165 13.48 -12.20 -29.10
C ARG A 165 13.65 -11.62 -30.51
N SER A 166 12.61 -11.03 -31.08
CA SER A 166 12.64 -10.46 -32.44
C SER A 166 13.56 -9.24 -32.59
N GLY A 167 14.02 -8.65 -31.48
CA GLY A 167 14.98 -7.56 -31.47
C GLY A 167 15.80 -7.51 -30.17
N ALA A 168 16.54 -6.42 -29.98
CA ALA A 168 17.36 -6.20 -28.78
C ALA A 168 16.53 -6.10 -27.49
N GLN A 169 15.26 -5.72 -27.61
CA GLN A 169 14.27 -5.65 -26.54
C GLN A 169 12.94 -6.22 -27.06
N PRO A 170 12.05 -6.75 -26.21
CA PRO A 170 10.69 -7.15 -26.60
C PRO A 170 9.92 -6.04 -27.31
N ARG A 171 9.07 -6.40 -28.28
CA ARG A 171 8.16 -5.43 -28.89
C ARG A 171 7.09 -5.00 -27.90
N LEU A 172 6.89 -3.68 -27.81
CA LEU A 172 5.88 -3.08 -26.95
C LEU A 172 4.57 -2.88 -27.73
N THR A 173 3.46 -3.26 -27.11
CA THR A 173 2.10 -2.92 -27.57
C THR A 173 1.51 -1.91 -26.62
N VAL A 174 1.29 -0.67 -27.07
CA VAL A 174 0.61 0.35 -26.27
C VAL A 174 -0.87 0.01 -26.19
N VAL A 175 -1.39 -0.17 -24.98
CA VAL A 175 -2.77 -0.59 -24.72
C VAL A 175 -3.65 0.57 -24.29
N ALA A 176 -3.11 1.59 -23.64
CA ALA A 176 -3.82 2.82 -23.28
C ALA A 176 -2.89 4.01 -23.45
N LYS A 177 -3.42 5.15 -23.91
CA LYS A 177 -2.63 6.36 -24.16
C LYS A 177 -3.15 7.57 -23.43
N ASN A 178 -2.28 8.53 -23.15
CA ASN A 178 -2.66 9.82 -22.56
C ASN A 178 -3.56 9.64 -21.33
N LEU A 179 -3.02 9.04 -20.25
CA LEU A 179 -3.75 8.79 -19.00
C LEU A 179 -4.23 10.07 -18.26
N GLY A 180 -3.93 11.26 -18.78
CA GLY A 180 -4.33 12.55 -18.19
C GLY A 180 -3.28 13.15 -17.24
N THR A 181 -2.18 12.41 -17.01
CA THR A 181 -1.05 12.83 -16.21
C THR A 181 0.04 13.44 -17.09
N ARG A 182 0.61 14.56 -16.64
CA ARG A 182 1.80 15.14 -17.27
C ARG A 182 3.03 14.53 -16.63
N ALA A 183 4.08 14.31 -17.40
CA ALA A 183 5.33 13.75 -16.87
C ALA A 183 6.01 14.66 -15.83
N ASP A 184 5.67 15.96 -15.82
CA ASP A 184 6.13 16.98 -14.86
C ASP A 184 5.10 17.27 -13.75
N ALA A 185 4.02 16.49 -13.65
CA ALA A 185 3.05 16.58 -12.56
C ALA A 185 3.71 16.28 -11.20
N ARG A 186 3.09 16.76 -10.12
CA ARG A 186 3.55 16.50 -8.74
C ARG A 186 3.49 15.00 -8.41
N HIS A 187 2.42 14.31 -8.84
CA HIS A 187 2.25 12.87 -8.66
C HIS A 187 2.11 12.17 -10.02
N PRO A 188 3.22 11.93 -10.74
CA PRO A 188 3.18 11.47 -12.13
C PRO A 188 3.11 9.93 -12.27
N LEU A 189 3.19 9.19 -11.16
CA LEU A 189 3.29 7.73 -11.17
C LEU A 189 1.92 7.09 -11.10
N HIS A 190 1.83 5.88 -11.65
CA HIS A 190 0.61 5.10 -11.67
C HIS A 190 0.83 3.74 -10.99
N HIS A 191 -0.16 3.27 -10.25
CA HIS A 191 -0.42 1.90 -9.87
C HIS A 191 -1.58 1.37 -10.74
N ILE A 192 -1.53 0.09 -11.11
CA ILE A 192 -2.55 -0.52 -11.95
C ILE A 192 -2.99 -1.87 -11.40
N ALA A 193 -4.29 -2.18 -11.51
CA ALA A 193 -4.84 -3.45 -11.04
C ALA A 193 -5.98 -3.92 -11.95
N PHE A 194 -5.97 -5.22 -12.31
CA PHE A 194 -7.08 -5.82 -13.06
C PHE A 194 -8.21 -6.23 -12.12
N ASP A 195 -9.45 -5.98 -12.53
CA ASP A 195 -10.63 -6.46 -11.79
C ASP A 195 -10.76 -7.99 -11.94
N PRO A 196 -10.70 -8.77 -10.84
CA PRO A 196 -10.84 -10.22 -10.88
C PRO A 196 -12.24 -10.70 -11.31
N LYS A 197 -13.26 -9.84 -11.25
CA LYS A 197 -14.62 -10.13 -11.74
C LYS A 197 -14.80 -9.79 -13.22
N ASN A 198 -14.01 -8.85 -13.74
CA ASN A 198 -14.07 -8.38 -15.12
C ASN A 198 -12.64 -8.28 -15.68
N PRO A 199 -12.03 -9.39 -16.11
CA PRO A 199 -10.57 -9.51 -16.32
C PRO A 199 -9.95 -8.51 -17.30
N TRP A 200 -10.74 -7.86 -18.16
CA TRP A 200 -10.26 -6.85 -19.12
C TRP A 200 -10.58 -5.41 -18.72
N GLN A 201 -10.97 -5.18 -17.47
CA GLN A 201 -11.10 -3.86 -16.87
C GLN A 201 -9.87 -3.59 -16.02
N LEU A 202 -9.05 -2.63 -16.47
CA LEU A 202 -7.84 -2.21 -15.78
C LEU A 202 -8.12 -0.92 -15.00
N TYR A 203 -7.85 -0.93 -13.71
CA TYR A 203 -8.00 0.23 -12.84
C TYR A 203 -6.65 0.91 -12.67
N VAL A 204 -6.64 2.24 -12.77
CA VAL A 204 -5.43 3.06 -12.84
C VAL A 204 -5.64 4.27 -11.94
N ASN A 205 -4.76 4.54 -10.99
CA ASN A 205 -4.82 5.83 -10.29
C ASN A 205 -4.32 6.95 -11.21
N VAL A 206 -4.81 8.17 -11.00
CA VAL A 206 -4.28 9.38 -11.61
C VAL A 206 -4.08 10.36 -10.47
N GLY A 207 -2.84 10.46 -9.98
CA GLY A 207 -2.48 11.32 -8.86
C GLY A 207 -2.61 12.81 -9.19
N SER A 208 -2.68 13.62 -8.14
CA SER A 208 -2.90 15.05 -8.27
C SER A 208 -1.68 15.82 -8.81
N ASP A 209 -1.93 16.99 -9.39
CA ASP A 209 -0.92 17.96 -9.82
C ASP A 209 -0.47 18.90 -8.70
N SER A 210 -1.20 18.92 -7.59
CA SER A 210 -1.06 19.85 -6.47
C SER A 210 -1.19 19.13 -5.13
N ASP A 211 -0.85 19.81 -4.04
CA ASP A 211 -1.04 19.23 -2.70
C ASP A 211 -2.48 19.37 -2.20
N ASN A 212 -3.08 20.55 -2.39
CA ASN A 212 -4.39 20.96 -1.87
C ASN A 212 -5.25 21.68 -2.92
N CYS A 213 -5.01 21.43 -4.21
CA CYS A 213 -5.61 22.14 -5.33
C CYS A 213 -5.30 23.64 -5.36
N GLU A 214 -4.13 24.03 -4.89
CA GLU A 214 -3.67 25.41 -4.95
C GLU A 214 -3.40 25.88 -6.39
N VAL A 215 -3.94 27.05 -6.74
CA VAL A 215 -3.71 27.73 -8.02
C VAL A 215 -3.27 29.15 -7.74
N ASN A 216 -2.00 29.46 -8.02
CA ASN A 216 -1.41 30.79 -7.75
C ASN A 216 -1.64 31.29 -6.32
N GLY A 217 -1.59 30.38 -5.34
CA GLY A 217 -1.82 30.67 -3.91
C GLY A 217 -3.30 30.75 -3.48
N ALA A 218 -4.25 30.61 -4.41
CA ALA A 218 -5.68 30.49 -4.12
C ALA A 218 -6.12 29.02 -4.04
N PHE A 219 -7.25 28.78 -3.38
CA PHE A 219 -7.82 27.44 -3.14
C PHE A 219 -9.25 27.39 -3.70
N PRO A 220 -9.42 27.18 -5.01
CA PRO A 220 -10.73 27.20 -5.65
C PRO A 220 -11.62 26.05 -5.18
N MET A 221 -12.90 26.35 -4.98
CA MET A 221 -13.97 25.38 -4.73
C MET A 221 -15.13 25.69 -5.69
N PRO A 222 -15.39 24.87 -6.72
CA PRO A 222 -14.77 23.56 -6.95
C PRO A 222 -13.30 23.62 -7.39
N CYS A 223 -12.55 22.60 -7.01
CA CYS A 223 -11.21 22.30 -7.48
C CYS A 223 -11.27 21.78 -8.92
N ASP A 224 -10.76 22.56 -9.87
CA ASP A 224 -10.75 22.18 -11.28
C ASP A 224 -10.03 20.86 -11.53
N GLU A 225 -8.99 20.56 -10.74
CA GLU A 225 -8.16 19.39 -10.95
C GLU A 225 -8.95 18.07 -10.83
N THR A 226 -9.81 17.96 -9.81
CA THR A 226 -10.65 16.77 -9.56
C THR A 226 -11.95 16.79 -10.35
N GLU A 227 -12.47 17.96 -10.73
CA GLU A 227 -13.76 18.08 -11.42
C GLU A 227 -13.65 18.11 -12.97
N ARG A 228 -12.43 18.12 -13.54
CA ARG A 228 -12.20 18.07 -14.99
C ARG A 228 -12.64 16.74 -15.63
N ALA A 229 -13.92 16.58 -15.96
CA ALA A 229 -14.50 15.43 -16.69
C ALA A 229 -13.51 14.30 -17.12
N GLN A 230 -12.96 14.35 -18.34
CA GLN A 230 -12.12 13.28 -18.90
C GLN A 230 -10.63 13.34 -18.49
N ASN A 231 -10.16 14.45 -17.91
CA ASN A 231 -8.77 14.68 -17.52
C ASN A 231 -8.65 14.97 -16.01
N ALA A 232 -9.59 14.44 -15.23
CA ALA A 232 -9.65 14.65 -13.79
C ALA A 232 -8.50 13.91 -13.13
N ARG A 233 -7.85 14.57 -12.18
CA ARG A 233 -6.78 14.01 -11.37
C ARG A 233 -7.23 13.93 -9.92
N GLY A 234 -6.42 13.24 -9.13
CA GLY A 234 -6.87 12.71 -7.87
C GLY A 234 -8.05 11.73 -8.08
N THR A 235 -7.90 10.83 -9.06
CA THR A 235 -8.97 9.92 -9.49
C THR A 235 -8.49 8.47 -9.62
N ILE A 236 -9.45 7.56 -9.69
CA ILE A 236 -9.25 6.21 -10.21
C ILE A 236 -9.99 6.10 -11.53
N LEU A 237 -9.26 5.77 -12.58
CA LEU A 237 -9.79 5.46 -13.90
C LEU A 237 -10.03 3.96 -14.04
N ARG A 238 -11.08 3.58 -14.77
CA ARG A 238 -11.24 2.24 -15.36
C ARG A 238 -11.00 2.34 -16.85
N VAL A 239 -10.15 1.47 -17.38
CA VAL A 239 -9.84 1.33 -18.80
C VAL A 239 -10.37 -0.04 -19.27
N ASP A 240 -11.32 -0.03 -20.20
CA ASP A 240 -11.90 -1.23 -20.78
C ASP A 240 -11.06 -1.64 -22.00
N LEU A 241 -10.35 -2.77 -21.89
CA LEU A 241 -9.47 -3.32 -22.93
C LEU A 241 -10.21 -4.36 -23.78
N THR A 242 -9.94 -4.40 -25.09
CA THR A 242 -10.61 -5.35 -26.01
C THR A 242 -9.77 -5.64 -27.27
N GLY A 243 -10.21 -6.65 -28.03
CA GLY A 243 -9.62 -7.06 -29.29
C GLY A 243 -8.34 -7.88 -29.12
N ALA A 244 -7.79 -8.38 -30.22
CA ALA A 244 -6.62 -9.28 -30.19
C ALA A 244 -5.38 -8.69 -29.51
N ASN A 245 -5.29 -7.34 -29.45
CA ASN A 245 -4.17 -6.63 -28.86
C ASN A 245 -4.47 -6.05 -27.46
N ASN A 246 -5.66 -6.29 -26.91
CA ASN A 246 -6.12 -5.76 -25.62
C ASN A 246 -5.95 -4.24 -25.52
N VAL A 247 -6.34 -3.53 -26.58
CA VAL A 247 -6.24 -2.06 -26.63
C VAL A 247 -7.50 -1.44 -26.03
N GLU A 248 -7.33 -0.28 -25.44
CA GLU A 248 -8.39 0.53 -24.88
C GLU A 248 -9.49 0.79 -25.91
N ARG A 249 -10.72 0.50 -25.49
CA ARG A 249 -11.95 0.88 -26.19
C ARG A 249 -12.66 2.05 -25.53
N ALA A 250 -12.63 2.08 -24.20
CA ALA A 250 -13.30 3.11 -23.42
C ALA A 250 -12.58 3.31 -22.08
N ARG A 251 -12.77 4.50 -21.49
CA ARG A 251 -12.33 4.80 -20.14
C ARG A 251 -13.37 5.61 -19.37
N PHE A 252 -13.36 5.46 -18.05
CA PHE A 252 -14.31 6.11 -17.15
C PHE A 252 -13.61 6.53 -15.85
N VAL A 253 -13.95 7.70 -15.32
CA VAL A 253 -13.61 8.05 -13.93
C VAL A 253 -14.52 7.25 -13.01
N VAL A 254 -13.94 6.34 -12.22
CA VAL A 254 -14.66 5.52 -11.25
C VAL A 254 -14.88 6.27 -9.95
N ALA A 255 -13.84 6.92 -9.45
CA ALA A 255 -13.84 7.66 -8.20
C ALA A 255 -12.97 8.90 -8.34
N ARG A 256 -13.28 9.95 -7.56
CA ARG A 256 -12.53 11.21 -7.55
C ARG A 256 -12.35 11.77 -6.14
N GLY A 257 -11.53 12.80 -6.00
CA GLY A 257 -11.18 13.37 -4.71
C GLY A 257 -10.27 12.45 -3.89
N LEU A 258 -9.31 11.82 -4.56
CA LEU A 258 -8.30 10.90 -4.03
C LEU A 258 -6.91 11.41 -4.45
N ARG A 259 -6.24 12.24 -3.64
CA ARG A 259 -4.99 12.97 -3.97
C ARG A 259 -3.98 12.10 -4.69
N ASN A 260 -3.59 10.96 -4.10
CA ASN A 260 -2.55 10.12 -4.69
C ASN A 260 -2.67 8.64 -4.26
N SER A 261 -3.35 7.87 -5.12
CA SER A 261 -3.69 6.46 -4.87
C SER A 261 -2.62 5.47 -5.37
N MET A 262 -1.46 5.40 -4.70
CA MET A 262 -0.36 4.54 -5.15
C MET A 262 -0.51 3.06 -4.77
N ALA A 263 -1.49 2.71 -3.92
CA ALA A 263 -1.79 1.32 -3.58
C ALA A 263 -3.23 0.99 -4.02
N LEU A 264 -3.41 -0.01 -4.89
CA LEU A 264 -4.72 -0.51 -5.33
C LEU A 264 -4.77 -2.04 -5.21
N ALA A 265 -5.77 -2.59 -4.53
CA ALA A 265 -5.95 -4.03 -4.42
C ALA A 265 -7.40 -4.43 -4.59
N PHE A 266 -7.63 -5.43 -5.43
CA PHE A 266 -8.90 -6.10 -5.55
C PHE A 266 -8.97 -7.31 -4.63
N HIS A 267 -10.03 -7.38 -3.85
CA HIS A 267 -10.43 -8.61 -3.19
C HIS A 267 -11.14 -9.53 -4.19
N SER A 268 -11.13 -10.84 -3.92
CA SER A 268 -11.82 -11.86 -4.72
C SER A 268 -13.34 -11.65 -4.86
N THR A 269 -13.94 -10.82 -4.00
CA THR A 269 -15.35 -10.43 -4.05
C THR A 269 -15.64 -9.33 -5.08
N GLY A 270 -14.61 -8.64 -5.58
CA GLY A 270 -14.73 -7.44 -6.42
C GLY A 270 -14.62 -6.13 -5.63
N THR A 271 -14.43 -6.17 -4.31
CA THR A 271 -14.12 -4.96 -3.52
C THR A 271 -12.76 -4.41 -3.93
N LEU A 272 -12.72 -3.17 -4.39
CA LEU A 272 -11.48 -2.42 -4.64
C LEU A 272 -11.16 -1.58 -3.41
N VAL A 273 -10.03 -1.87 -2.78
CA VAL A 273 -9.44 -0.99 -1.77
C VAL A 273 -8.42 -0.08 -2.43
N GLN A 274 -8.34 1.15 -1.94
CA GLN A 274 -7.35 2.13 -2.34
C GLN A 274 -6.61 2.66 -1.10
N GLY A 275 -5.28 2.70 -1.17
CA GLY A 275 -4.43 3.37 -0.18
C GLY A 275 -4.06 4.77 -0.64
N GLU A 276 -4.34 5.76 0.19
CA GLU A 276 -4.20 7.19 -0.07
C GLU A 276 -2.92 7.73 0.52
N ASN A 277 -2.25 8.61 -0.24
CA ASN A 277 -1.21 9.48 0.30
C ASN A 277 -1.82 10.89 0.44
N SER A 278 -2.16 11.27 1.66
CA SER A 278 -2.91 12.45 2.05
C SER A 278 -2.08 13.75 1.92
N ARG A 279 -2.70 14.90 2.23
CA ARG A 279 -2.11 16.23 2.05
C ARG A 279 -0.86 16.47 2.92
N ASP A 280 0.06 17.31 2.47
CA ASP A 280 1.27 17.63 3.23
C ASP A 280 1.09 18.91 4.07
N SER A 281 1.93 19.12 5.09
CA SER A 281 2.13 20.44 5.71
C SER A 281 0.85 21.09 6.27
N ILE A 282 0.00 20.36 7.00
CA ILE A 282 -1.30 20.90 7.49
C ILE A 282 -1.15 22.11 8.40
N ASN A 283 -0.05 22.12 9.15
CA ASN A 283 0.33 23.19 10.04
C ASN A 283 0.72 24.51 9.33
N LYS A 284 1.09 24.49 8.04
CA LYS A 284 1.43 25.73 7.30
C LYS A 284 0.23 26.66 7.19
N ARG A 285 -0.97 26.10 7.05
CA ARG A 285 -2.21 26.87 6.97
C ARG A 285 -2.90 26.99 8.34
N ALA A 286 -2.79 25.97 9.18
CA ALA A 286 -3.37 25.94 10.51
C ALA A 286 -2.29 25.57 11.55
N PRO A 287 -1.49 26.53 12.05
CA PRO A 287 -0.35 26.26 12.94
C PRO A 287 -0.70 25.50 14.23
N GLN A 288 -1.97 25.52 14.64
CA GLN A 288 -2.49 24.78 15.79
C GLN A 288 -2.67 23.28 15.53
N LEU A 289 -2.73 22.83 14.27
CA LEU A 289 -2.83 21.42 13.92
C LEU A 289 -1.42 20.81 13.91
N ALA A 290 -1.27 19.70 14.63
CA ALA A 290 0.01 19.01 14.73
C ALA A 290 0.30 18.20 13.47
N ASP A 291 1.20 18.70 12.62
CA ASP A 291 1.85 17.92 11.55
C ASP A 291 3.07 17.20 12.13
N THR A 292 2.83 16.36 13.14
CA THR A 292 3.84 15.56 13.81
C THR A 292 3.71 14.10 13.40
N GLU A 293 4.74 13.31 13.67
CA GLU A 293 4.81 11.89 13.37
C GLU A 293 3.49 11.16 13.69
N GLY A 294 2.86 10.59 12.67
CA GLY A 294 1.72 9.67 12.79
C GLY A 294 0.36 10.27 13.11
N GLU A 295 0.28 11.58 13.37
CA GLU A 295 -0.98 12.24 13.70
C GLU A 295 -1.65 12.78 12.43
N LEU A 296 -1.45 14.06 12.10
CA LEU A 296 -2.20 14.71 11.03
C LEU A 296 -1.37 15.07 9.80
N PRO A 297 -2.01 15.02 8.62
CA PRO A 297 -3.24 14.26 8.34
C PRO A 297 -2.92 12.75 8.29
N HIS A 298 -3.89 11.92 8.69
CA HIS A 298 -3.78 10.48 8.50
C HIS A 298 -3.79 10.12 7.02
N GLU A 299 -3.13 9.00 6.69
CA GLU A 299 -3.36 8.34 5.41
C GLU A 299 -4.65 7.51 5.48
N GLU A 300 -5.17 7.07 4.34
CA GLU A 300 -6.50 6.47 4.28
C GLU A 300 -6.48 5.14 3.52
N LEU A 301 -7.29 4.19 3.99
CA LEU A 301 -7.75 3.06 3.19
C LEU A 301 -9.23 3.27 2.84
N ASN A 302 -9.51 3.42 1.55
CA ASN A 302 -10.82 3.69 1.00
C ASN A 302 -11.40 2.44 0.31
N VAL A 303 -12.71 2.21 0.46
CA VAL A 303 -13.45 1.23 -0.36
C VAL A 303 -14.05 1.94 -1.56
N VAL A 304 -13.50 1.66 -2.74
CA VAL A 304 -13.83 2.39 -3.97
C VAL A 304 -15.21 2.00 -4.48
N THR A 305 -16.15 2.92 -4.32
CA THR A 305 -17.49 2.90 -4.89
C THR A 305 -17.58 3.82 -6.11
N GLN A 306 -18.14 3.30 -7.20
CA GLN A 306 -18.31 4.03 -8.45
C GLN A 306 -19.13 5.32 -8.27
N GLY A 307 -18.66 6.40 -8.88
CA GLY A 307 -19.29 7.73 -8.90
C GLY A 307 -19.10 8.55 -7.62
N LYS A 308 -18.41 8.01 -6.61
CA LYS A 308 -18.21 8.72 -5.33
C LYS A 308 -17.00 9.67 -5.35
N HIS A 309 -17.08 10.67 -4.49
CA HIS A 309 -16.03 11.64 -4.21
C HIS A 309 -15.54 11.44 -2.77
N TYR A 310 -14.23 11.33 -2.55
CA TYR A 310 -13.64 10.91 -1.27
C TYR A 310 -13.14 12.07 -0.38
N GLY A 311 -13.20 13.29 -0.89
CA GLY A 311 -13.15 14.50 -0.07
C GLY A 311 -11.97 15.39 -0.38
N TRP A 312 -10.83 14.85 -0.85
CA TRP A 312 -9.72 15.69 -1.27
C TRP A 312 -10.15 16.63 -2.42
N PRO A 313 -9.78 17.92 -2.40
CA PRO A 313 -8.94 18.59 -1.39
C PRO A 313 -9.71 19.21 -0.21
N TYR A 314 -11.04 19.15 -0.23
CA TYR A 314 -11.92 19.89 0.69
C TYR A 314 -11.96 19.32 2.09
N CYS A 315 -11.78 18.00 2.21
CA CYS A 315 -11.81 17.26 3.47
C CYS A 315 -10.58 16.35 3.55
N TYR A 316 -10.12 16.12 4.78
CA TYR A 316 -9.08 15.16 5.10
C TYR A 316 -9.57 14.24 6.21
N ASP A 317 -8.90 13.08 6.34
CA ASP A 317 -9.14 12.16 7.45
C ASP A 317 -10.62 11.70 7.44
N ASN A 318 -11.19 11.39 8.60
CA ASN A 318 -12.59 11.02 8.70
C ASN A 318 -13.54 12.23 8.71
N GLY A 319 -13.67 12.88 7.54
CA GLY A 319 -14.70 13.90 7.30
C GLY A 319 -14.41 15.25 7.95
N VAL A 320 -13.14 15.63 8.10
CA VAL A 320 -12.73 16.91 8.68
C VAL A 320 -12.49 17.94 7.56
N PRO A 321 -13.07 19.14 7.61
CA PRO A 321 -12.80 20.17 6.63
C PRO A 321 -11.33 20.59 6.64
N SER A 322 -10.71 20.59 5.46
CA SER A 322 -9.33 21.07 5.29
C SER A 322 -9.23 22.56 5.66
N PRO A 323 -8.12 23.03 6.27
CA PRO A 323 -7.93 24.43 6.64
C PRO A 323 -8.09 25.44 5.49
N GLU A 324 -7.82 25.02 4.27
CA GLU A 324 -7.97 25.79 3.05
C GLU A 324 -9.45 25.98 2.66
N TYR A 325 -10.34 25.09 3.13
CA TYR A 325 -11.75 24.99 2.77
C TYR A 325 -12.65 24.90 4.03
N PRO A 326 -12.61 25.90 4.94
CA PRO A 326 -13.26 25.80 6.26
C PRO A 326 -14.80 25.65 6.22
N ASN A 327 -15.42 25.96 5.07
CA ASN A 327 -16.87 25.86 4.87
C ASN A 327 -17.29 24.59 4.09
N ALA A 328 -16.37 23.67 3.82
CA ALA A 328 -16.67 22.43 3.13
C ALA A 328 -17.61 21.56 3.99
N ASN A 329 -18.73 21.12 3.42
CA ASN A 329 -19.59 20.15 4.07
C ASN A 329 -19.10 18.73 3.78
N CYS A 330 -18.27 18.19 4.68
CA CYS A 330 -17.65 16.88 4.48
C CYS A 330 -18.63 15.69 4.50
N ALA A 331 -19.86 15.88 4.98
CA ALA A 331 -20.90 14.87 4.91
C ALA A 331 -21.35 14.55 3.46
N ASN A 332 -20.96 15.37 2.49
CA ASN A 332 -21.21 15.13 1.07
C ASN A 332 -20.20 14.16 0.42
N TYR A 333 -19.14 13.79 1.14
CA TYR A 333 -18.06 12.95 0.62
C TYR A 333 -18.04 11.59 1.31
N GLN A 334 -17.38 10.63 0.67
CA GLN A 334 -17.22 9.28 1.18
C GLN A 334 -16.05 9.25 2.17
N ASN A 335 -16.32 8.88 3.42
CA ASN A 335 -15.28 8.69 4.43
C ASN A 335 -14.47 7.40 4.16
N PRO A 336 -13.22 7.35 4.64
CA PRO A 336 -12.39 6.15 4.56
C PRO A 336 -12.92 5.02 5.45
N ALA A 337 -12.53 3.79 5.11
CA ALA A 337 -12.84 2.61 5.91
C ALA A 337 -11.90 2.49 7.13
N LEU A 338 -10.65 2.90 6.96
CA LEU A 338 -9.62 2.82 7.98
C LEU A 338 -8.58 3.92 7.78
N LEU A 339 -8.08 4.50 8.88
CA LEU A 339 -6.99 5.47 8.86
C LEU A 339 -5.67 4.78 9.19
N LEU A 340 -4.64 5.10 8.42
CA LEU A 340 -3.26 4.73 8.74
C LEU A 340 -2.56 5.92 9.40
N PRO A 341 -1.44 5.70 10.12
CA PRO A 341 -0.66 6.79 10.68
C PRO A 341 -0.31 7.83 9.62
N GLY A 342 -0.39 9.11 9.98
CA GLY A 342 -0.05 10.20 9.07
C GLY A 342 1.37 10.09 8.53
N HIS A 343 1.52 10.38 7.23
CA HIS A 343 2.78 10.30 6.47
C HIS A 343 3.40 8.90 6.40
N SER A 344 2.63 7.84 6.61
CA SER A 344 3.09 6.46 6.44
C SER A 344 3.17 6.02 4.97
N SER A 345 2.48 6.73 4.07
CA SER A 345 2.56 6.59 2.61
C SER A 345 2.39 5.16 2.09
N PRO A 346 1.16 4.64 2.01
CA PRO A 346 0.90 3.33 1.40
C PRO A 346 1.21 3.38 -0.11
N LEU A 347 2.14 2.55 -0.57
CA LEU A 347 2.57 2.53 -1.98
C LEU A 347 2.33 1.19 -2.72
N GLY A 348 1.96 0.15 -1.99
CA GLY A 348 1.61 -1.14 -2.55
C GLY A 348 0.80 -1.95 -1.55
N MET A 349 -0.12 -2.77 -2.07
CA MET A 349 -0.90 -3.66 -1.23
C MET A 349 -1.46 -4.83 -2.01
N GLU A 350 -1.60 -5.96 -1.36
CA GLU A 350 -2.21 -7.16 -1.93
C GLU A 350 -2.86 -8.00 -0.83
N TYR A 351 -3.99 -8.63 -1.14
CA TYR A 351 -4.62 -9.58 -0.24
C TYR A 351 -3.79 -10.87 -0.18
N TYR A 352 -3.48 -11.33 1.03
CA TYR A 352 -2.75 -12.57 1.22
C TYR A 352 -3.63 -13.79 0.90
N THR A 353 -3.38 -14.38 -0.26
CA THR A 353 -4.09 -15.56 -0.78
C THR A 353 -3.31 -16.86 -0.63
N GLY A 354 -2.08 -16.79 -0.09
CA GLY A 354 -1.22 -17.95 0.13
C GLY A 354 -1.60 -18.76 1.37
N THR A 355 -0.93 -19.90 1.53
CA THR A 355 -1.07 -20.79 2.70
C THR A 355 0.25 -21.02 3.43
N LEU A 356 1.31 -20.32 3.03
CA LEU A 356 2.62 -20.43 3.67
C LEU A 356 2.53 -19.88 5.10
N PHE A 357 2.08 -18.64 5.25
CA PHE A 357 1.93 -17.97 6.54
C PHE A 357 0.74 -18.51 7.35
N PRO A 358 0.79 -18.43 8.70
CA PRO A 358 -0.26 -18.93 9.56
C PRO A 358 -1.57 -18.16 9.39
N GLN A 359 -2.63 -18.68 10.01
CA GLN A 359 -4.00 -18.18 9.93
C GLN A 359 -4.13 -16.65 10.03
N PRO A 360 -3.41 -15.93 10.94
CA PRO A 360 -3.57 -14.49 11.07
C PRO A 360 -3.33 -13.70 9.78
N TYR A 361 -2.61 -14.26 8.80
CA TYR A 361 -2.34 -13.63 7.50
C TYR A 361 -3.44 -13.90 6.47
N GLN A 362 -4.08 -15.07 6.54
CA GLN A 362 -4.93 -15.59 5.47
C GLN A 362 -6.14 -14.70 5.21
N GLY A 363 -6.25 -14.20 3.98
CA GLY A 363 -7.32 -13.30 3.54
C GLY A 363 -7.11 -11.83 3.91
N ASN A 364 -6.13 -11.50 4.75
CA ASN A 364 -5.87 -10.13 5.19
C ASN A 364 -5.01 -9.36 4.18
N LEU A 365 -5.08 -8.04 4.25
CA LEU A 365 -4.41 -7.14 3.30
C LEU A 365 -2.98 -6.86 3.78
N VAL A 366 -1.99 -7.17 2.95
CA VAL A 366 -0.59 -6.81 3.19
C VAL A 366 -0.35 -5.44 2.56
N VAL A 367 0.25 -4.50 3.29
CA VAL A 367 0.48 -3.12 2.82
C VAL A 367 1.92 -2.72 3.08
N SER A 368 2.60 -2.17 2.06
CA SER A 368 3.88 -1.47 2.23
C SER A 368 3.63 -0.01 2.60
N LEU A 369 4.27 0.42 3.69
CA LEU A 369 4.26 1.81 4.14
C LEU A 369 5.67 2.38 3.90
N HIS A 370 5.78 3.26 2.90
CA HIS A 370 7.04 3.80 2.40
C HIS A 370 7.56 4.98 3.21
N GLY A 371 6.63 5.74 3.81
CA GLY A 371 6.82 7.12 4.22
C GLY A 371 8.09 7.38 5.02
N TYR A 372 8.73 8.52 4.77
CA TYR A 372 10.04 8.94 5.34
C TYR A 372 10.03 9.27 6.84
N ARG A 373 8.97 8.87 7.54
CA ARG A 373 8.66 9.24 8.92
C ARG A 373 8.62 7.97 9.77
N GLU A 374 8.55 8.12 11.09
CA GLU A 374 8.63 6.98 12.02
C GLU A 374 7.66 5.84 11.66
N TYR A 375 6.48 6.21 11.13
CA TYR A 375 5.40 5.29 10.82
C TYR A 375 5.38 4.72 9.40
N GLY A 376 6.34 5.09 8.55
CA GLY A 376 6.63 4.33 7.34
C GLY A 376 7.65 3.23 7.59
N HIS A 377 8.45 2.91 6.56
CA HIS A 377 9.53 1.92 6.59
C HIS A 377 9.10 0.56 7.18
N ARG A 378 7.96 0.05 6.72
CA ARG A 378 7.38 -1.18 7.28
C ARG A 378 6.48 -1.89 6.29
N ILE A 379 6.28 -3.17 6.54
CA ILE A 379 5.21 -3.95 5.95
C ILE A 379 4.23 -4.29 7.06
N VAL A 380 2.96 -4.01 6.82
CA VAL A 380 1.89 -4.25 7.78
C VAL A 380 0.84 -5.19 7.20
N LEU A 381 0.10 -5.80 8.10
CA LEU A 381 -1.06 -6.61 7.83
C LEU A 381 -2.29 -5.88 8.37
N VAL A 382 -3.27 -5.64 7.51
CA VAL A 382 -4.53 -4.99 7.84
C VAL A 382 -5.62 -6.06 7.81
N PRO A 383 -6.29 -6.33 8.94
CA PRO A 383 -7.40 -7.26 8.93
C PRO A 383 -8.54 -6.74 8.08
N VAL A 384 -9.28 -7.64 7.44
CA VAL A 384 -10.38 -7.28 6.53
C VAL A 384 -11.64 -8.07 6.83
N ASP A 385 -12.79 -7.50 6.47
CA ASP A 385 -14.07 -8.17 6.57
C ASP A 385 -14.23 -9.28 5.50
N GLY A 386 -15.29 -10.09 5.56
CA GLY A 386 -15.56 -11.16 4.58
C GLY A 386 -15.79 -10.67 3.14
N ARG A 387 -15.95 -9.36 2.95
CA ARG A 387 -16.04 -8.69 1.65
C ARG A 387 -14.72 -8.05 1.23
N GLY A 388 -13.67 -8.14 2.05
CA GLY A 388 -12.37 -7.52 1.82
C GLY A 388 -12.26 -6.07 2.31
N VAL A 389 -13.21 -5.55 3.09
CA VAL A 389 -13.15 -4.17 3.61
C VAL A 389 -12.17 -4.09 4.78
N PRO A 390 -11.18 -3.17 4.79
CA PRO A 390 -10.27 -2.97 5.91
C PRO A 390 -11.01 -2.69 7.21
N ALA A 391 -10.71 -3.49 8.24
CA ALA A 391 -11.42 -3.46 9.50
C ALA A 391 -10.53 -3.99 10.62
N GLY A 392 -10.35 -3.22 11.69
CA GLY A 392 -9.69 -3.69 12.91
C GLY A 392 -8.24 -3.21 13.06
N GLU A 393 -7.49 -3.90 13.91
CA GLU A 393 -6.17 -3.47 14.33
C GLU A 393 -5.09 -3.89 13.33
N ILE A 394 -4.33 -2.93 12.80
CA ILE A 394 -3.18 -3.20 11.93
C ILE A 394 -2.11 -3.94 12.73
N LYS A 395 -1.39 -4.88 12.13
CA LYS A 395 -0.24 -5.56 12.75
C LYS A 395 1.01 -5.39 11.92
N ASP A 396 2.17 -5.26 12.55
CA ASP A 396 3.45 -5.17 11.83
C ASP A 396 3.92 -6.59 11.45
N ILE A 397 4.46 -6.77 10.24
CA ILE A 397 5.07 -8.05 9.82
C ILE A 397 6.55 -7.91 9.45
N VAL A 398 6.99 -6.72 9.04
CA VAL A 398 8.40 -6.36 8.93
C VAL A 398 8.59 -4.92 9.35
N ARG A 399 9.54 -4.67 10.25
CA ARG A 399 10.00 -3.33 10.64
C ARG A 399 11.49 -3.36 11.00
N GLY A 400 12.01 -2.25 11.53
CA GLY A 400 13.40 -2.16 11.95
C GLY A 400 14.36 -1.67 10.86
N TRP A 401 13.84 -1.07 9.79
CA TRP A 401 14.62 -0.27 8.83
C TRP A 401 15.05 1.09 9.42
N GLU A 402 15.27 1.16 10.73
CA GLU A 402 15.48 2.40 11.46
C GLU A 402 16.97 2.81 11.40
N LYS A 403 17.28 3.99 10.84
CA LYS A 403 18.57 4.67 11.07
C LYS A 403 18.31 6.05 11.68
N THR A 404 17.41 6.81 11.06
CA THR A 404 16.61 7.88 11.66
C THR A 404 15.25 7.88 10.95
N ALA A 405 14.28 8.69 11.39
CA ALA A 405 13.03 8.86 10.65
C ALA A 405 13.32 9.33 9.20
N THR A 406 14.08 10.42 9.05
CA THR A 406 14.33 11.06 7.73
C THR A 406 15.37 10.35 6.84
N ASP A 407 16.17 9.45 7.39
CA ASP A 407 17.15 8.67 6.65
C ASP A 407 17.05 7.19 7.04
N PRO A 408 16.03 6.47 6.55
CA PRO A 408 15.82 5.06 6.88
C PRO A 408 16.87 4.16 6.24
N GLN A 409 17.04 2.96 6.80
CA GLN A 409 17.85 1.87 6.22
C GLN A 409 17.14 1.14 5.07
N GLY A 410 15.88 1.45 4.77
CA GLY A 410 15.14 0.88 3.65
C GLY A 410 13.73 1.46 3.53
N ALA A 411 13.18 1.47 2.32
CA ALA A 411 11.86 2.02 2.06
C ALA A 411 11.06 1.08 1.13
N PRO A 412 10.11 0.30 1.68
CA PRO A 412 9.32 -0.63 0.87
C PRO A 412 8.34 0.15 0.00
N VAL A 413 8.26 -0.20 -1.29
CA VAL A 413 7.37 0.41 -2.26
C VAL A 413 6.19 -0.51 -2.55
N ASP A 414 6.45 -1.68 -3.14
CA ASP A 414 5.39 -2.60 -3.56
C ASP A 414 5.53 -3.94 -2.86
N VAL A 415 4.41 -4.65 -2.71
CA VAL A 415 4.32 -6.00 -2.16
C VAL A 415 3.60 -6.90 -3.13
N MET A 416 4.08 -8.14 -3.26
CA MET A 416 3.43 -9.14 -4.10
C MET A 416 3.39 -10.50 -3.40
N VAL A 417 2.22 -11.13 -3.34
CA VAL A 417 2.03 -12.49 -2.83
C VAL A 417 2.35 -13.47 -3.95
N ALA A 418 3.47 -14.19 -3.83
CA ALA A 418 3.87 -15.19 -4.80
C ALA A 418 3.00 -16.46 -4.68
N LYS A 419 2.97 -17.25 -5.77
CA LYS A 419 2.24 -18.52 -5.85
C LYS A 419 2.61 -19.56 -4.80
N ASP A 420 3.83 -19.50 -4.26
CA ASP A 420 4.26 -20.37 -3.16
C ASP A 420 3.84 -19.85 -1.77
N GLY A 421 3.09 -18.74 -1.73
CA GLY A 421 2.61 -18.08 -0.53
C GLY A 421 3.64 -17.21 0.18
N SER A 422 4.86 -17.05 -0.34
CA SER A 422 5.81 -16.05 0.16
C SER A 422 5.44 -14.64 -0.33
N ILE A 423 5.95 -13.60 0.35
CA ILE A 423 5.68 -12.21 -0.02
C ILE A 423 6.98 -11.60 -0.58
N PHE A 424 6.93 -11.00 -1.76
CA PHE A 424 8.02 -10.24 -2.34
C PHE A 424 7.82 -8.76 -2.06
N VAL A 425 8.93 -8.03 -1.90
CA VAL A 425 8.92 -6.59 -1.64
C VAL A 425 9.90 -5.90 -2.58
N ALA A 426 9.46 -4.86 -3.27
CA ALA A 426 10.36 -3.93 -3.94
C ALA A 426 10.74 -2.83 -2.94
N GLU A 427 12.03 -2.56 -2.79
CA GLU A 427 12.56 -1.62 -1.81
C GLU A 427 13.52 -0.67 -2.51
N ASP A 428 13.12 0.60 -2.62
CA ASP A 428 13.71 1.55 -3.58
C ASP A 428 14.91 2.32 -3.04
N LYS A 429 15.02 2.46 -1.71
CA LYS A 429 16.12 3.18 -1.05
C LYS A 429 17.46 2.47 -1.24
N ASN A 430 17.50 1.14 -1.12
CA ASN A 430 18.72 0.37 -1.40
C ASN A 430 18.71 -0.34 -2.75
N GLY A 431 17.65 -0.17 -3.54
CA GLY A 431 17.52 -0.81 -4.84
C GLY A 431 17.56 -2.34 -4.73
N THR A 432 16.72 -2.88 -3.85
CA THR A 432 16.62 -4.32 -3.58
C THR A 432 15.24 -4.87 -3.90
N VAL A 433 15.22 -6.16 -4.21
CA VAL A 433 14.02 -6.99 -4.15
C VAL A 433 14.23 -7.98 -3.02
N LEU A 434 13.25 -8.05 -2.13
CA LEU A 434 13.30 -8.85 -0.91
C LEU A 434 12.20 -9.91 -0.96
N ARG A 435 12.38 -10.96 -0.16
CA ARG A 435 11.40 -12.03 0.03
C ARG A 435 11.18 -12.28 1.50
N ILE A 436 9.94 -12.13 1.95
CA ILE A 436 9.47 -12.49 3.28
C ILE A 436 9.00 -13.94 3.23
N PHE A 437 9.59 -14.77 4.08
CA PHE A 437 9.31 -16.21 4.13
C PHE A 437 9.01 -16.63 5.57
N TYR A 438 8.13 -17.61 5.73
CA TYR A 438 7.80 -18.19 7.02
C TYR A 438 8.26 -19.65 7.10
N ASP A 439 9.14 -19.92 8.06
CA ASP A 439 9.55 -21.25 8.45
C ASP A 439 8.83 -21.65 9.75
N ARG A 440 7.88 -22.59 9.62
CA ARG A 440 7.10 -23.11 10.75
C ARG A 440 7.97 -23.79 11.81
N ALA A 441 9.12 -24.34 11.44
CA ALA A 441 10.03 -24.95 12.41
C ALA A 441 10.74 -23.90 13.29
N ALA A 442 10.81 -22.65 12.83
CA ALA A 442 11.52 -21.56 13.49
C ALA A 442 10.61 -20.63 14.31
N GLY A 443 9.29 -20.84 14.32
CA GLY A 443 8.37 -20.07 15.15
C GLY A 443 6.90 -20.15 14.72
N ASN A 444 6.03 -19.50 15.49
CA ASN A 444 4.57 -19.53 15.28
C ASN A 444 4.06 -18.52 14.24
N GLY A 445 4.92 -17.62 13.76
CA GLY A 445 4.57 -16.58 12.79
C GLY A 445 3.56 -15.55 13.30
N ALA A 446 3.33 -15.42 14.62
CA ALA A 446 2.36 -14.47 15.13
C ALA A 446 2.79 -13.02 14.81
N PRO A 447 1.95 -12.21 14.12
CA PRO A 447 2.31 -10.84 13.75
C PRO A 447 2.78 -10.00 14.95
N LEU A 448 3.68 -9.05 14.68
CA LEU A 448 4.17 -8.14 15.70
C LEU A 448 3.06 -7.17 16.13
N ALA A 449 3.13 -6.71 17.38
CA ALA A 449 2.27 -5.64 17.85
C ALA A 449 2.53 -4.34 17.07
N THR A 450 1.48 -3.59 16.82
CA THR A 450 1.49 -2.33 16.06
C THR A 450 2.28 -1.25 16.77
N LYS A 451 3.03 -0.46 16.00
CA LYS A 451 3.80 0.69 16.49
C LYS A 451 3.42 1.91 15.63
N PRO A 452 2.16 2.41 15.59
CA PRO A 452 1.28 2.89 16.69
C PRO A 452 -0.22 2.43 16.51
N PRO A 453 -1.25 2.90 17.25
CA PRO A 453 -2.60 2.34 17.10
C PRO A 453 -3.24 2.74 15.77
N SER A 454 -3.73 1.74 15.02
CA SER A 454 -4.65 1.97 13.91
C SER A 454 -5.94 2.61 14.43
N ARG A 455 -6.45 3.60 13.70
CA ARG A 455 -7.74 4.23 14.00
C ARG A 455 -8.77 3.74 12.96
N PRO A 456 -9.43 2.58 13.18
CA PRO A 456 -10.53 2.18 12.32
C PRO A 456 -11.60 3.28 12.35
N VAL A 457 -12.13 3.63 11.19
CA VAL A 457 -13.21 4.62 11.12
C VAL A 457 -14.46 3.95 11.66
N VAL A 458 -14.88 4.39 12.84
CA VAL A 458 -16.08 3.92 13.50
C VAL A 458 -17.17 4.97 13.37
N SER A 459 -18.41 4.54 13.09
CA SER A 459 -19.55 5.44 13.19
C SER A 459 -19.70 5.95 14.64
N PRO A 460 -20.30 7.14 14.88
CA PRO A 460 -20.54 7.62 16.25
C PRO A 460 -21.32 6.62 17.12
N GLU A 461 -22.24 5.87 16.50
CA GLU A 461 -23.01 4.81 17.16
C GLU A 461 -22.11 3.64 17.58
N GLU A 462 -21.22 3.18 16.69
CA GLU A 462 -20.24 2.14 17.00
C GLU A 462 -19.25 2.59 18.07
N ALA A 463 -18.76 3.83 18.01
CA ALA A 463 -17.88 4.39 19.03
C ALA A 463 -18.53 4.37 20.43
N ALA A 464 -19.80 4.79 20.52
CA ALA A 464 -20.55 4.76 21.77
C ALA A 464 -20.74 3.33 22.31
N ARG A 465 -21.03 2.37 21.43
CA ARG A 465 -21.09 0.94 21.79
C ARG A 465 -19.76 0.43 22.34
N CYS A 466 -18.65 0.70 21.64
CA CYS A 466 -17.32 0.28 22.07
C CYS A 466 -16.89 0.89 23.40
N GLN A 467 -17.23 2.17 23.65
CA GLN A 467 -16.96 2.78 24.95
C GLN A 467 -17.75 2.11 26.07
N ALA A 468 -19.04 1.83 25.85
CA ALA A 468 -19.87 1.13 26.82
C ALA A 468 -19.33 -0.28 27.11
N LEU A 469 -18.95 -1.02 26.07
CA LEU A 469 -18.43 -2.39 26.18
C LEU A 469 -17.18 -2.49 27.07
N ARG A 470 -16.26 -1.52 26.99
CA ARG A 470 -15.02 -1.50 27.79
C ARG A 470 -15.27 -1.47 29.30
N THR A 471 -16.44 -0.98 29.72
CA THR A 471 -16.79 -0.87 31.15
C THR A 471 -17.50 -2.11 31.69
N LYS A 472 -17.87 -3.06 30.83
CA LYS A 472 -18.62 -4.27 31.19
C LYS A 472 -17.68 -5.44 31.49
N SER A 473 -18.01 -6.23 32.50
CA SER A 473 -17.26 -7.41 32.94
C SER A 473 -18.02 -8.73 32.79
N SER A 474 -19.20 -8.73 32.16
CA SER A 474 -19.95 -9.97 31.93
C SER A 474 -19.20 -10.93 31.00
N LEU A 475 -19.52 -12.22 31.07
CA LEU A 475 -18.93 -13.23 30.18
C LEU A 475 -19.21 -12.90 28.70
N MET A 476 -20.40 -12.39 28.38
CA MET A 476 -20.70 -11.92 27.02
C MET A 476 -19.83 -10.73 26.63
N ALA A 477 -19.60 -9.77 27.53
CA ALA A 477 -18.76 -8.62 27.23
C ALA A 477 -17.29 -9.00 27.01
N ALA A 478 -16.77 -9.99 27.75
CA ALA A 478 -15.46 -10.58 27.49
C ALA A 478 -15.43 -11.28 26.13
N MET A 479 -16.35 -12.22 25.91
CA MET A 479 -16.47 -12.93 24.63
C MET A 479 -16.65 -11.98 23.44
N GLU A 480 -17.40 -10.88 23.60
CA GLU A 480 -17.58 -9.87 22.58
C GLU A 480 -16.24 -9.23 22.20
N ARG A 481 -15.46 -8.77 23.18
CA ARG A 481 -14.16 -8.11 22.95
C ARG A 481 -13.10 -9.06 22.42
N ASP A 482 -13.06 -10.27 22.97
CA ASP A 482 -11.90 -11.15 22.88
C ASP A 482 -12.09 -12.21 21.78
N VAL A 483 -13.36 -12.48 21.40
CA VAL A 483 -13.71 -13.47 20.36
C VAL A 483 -14.49 -12.85 19.22
N ILE A 484 -15.65 -12.23 19.48
CA ILE A 484 -16.53 -11.76 18.40
C ILE A 484 -15.86 -10.63 17.60
N ASP A 485 -15.40 -9.58 18.27
CA ASP A 485 -14.78 -8.43 17.62
C ASP A 485 -13.47 -8.79 16.91
N GLN A 486 -12.72 -9.77 17.44
CA GLN A 486 -11.43 -10.19 16.90
C GLN A 486 -11.53 -11.21 15.76
N ALA A 487 -12.46 -12.16 15.88
CA ALA A 487 -12.46 -13.37 15.06
C ALA A 487 -13.73 -13.56 14.23
N CYS A 488 -14.82 -12.86 14.56
CA CYS A 488 -16.12 -13.06 13.91
C CYS A 488 -16.58 -11.84 13.11
N VAL A 489 -16.43 -10.63 13.65
CA VAL A 489 -16.92 -9.39 13.04
C VAL A 489 -16.23 -9.10 11.70
N SER A 490 -15.00 -9.54 11.49
CA SER A 490 -14.40 -9.52 10.17
C SER A 490 -15.27 -10.28 9.17
N CYS A 491 -15.54 -11.57 9.34
CA CYS A 491 -16.32 -12.32 8.34
C CYS A 491 -17.84 -12.04 8.38
N HIS A 492 -18.39 -11.66 9.53
CA HIS A 492 -19.83 -11.55 9.79
C HIS A 492 -20.32 -10.12 10.03
N GLY A 493 -19.45 -9.12 9.95
CA GLY A 493 -19.77 -7.72 10.19
C GLY A 493 -19.88 -6.92 8.91
N ALA A 494 -21.11 -6.75 8.41
CA ALA A 494 -21.44 -5.75 7.40
C ALA A 494 -22.95 -5.67 7.13
N GLY A 495 -23.64 -4.71 7.76
CA GLY A 495 -24.93 -4.14 7.33
C GLY A 495 -26.12 -5.09 7.02
N PRO A 496 -27.30 -4.53 6.71
CA PRO A 496 -28.43 -5.34 6.25
C PRO A 496 -28.17 -5.80 4.81
N GLY A 497 -27.98 -7.10 4.58
CA GLY A 497 -27.86 -7.65 3.23
C GLY A 497 -26.96 -8.88 3.04
N TYR A 498 -26.34 -9.44 4.09
CA TYR A 498 -25.55 -10.66 3.94
C TYR A 498 -26.45 -11.87 3.60
N PRO A 499 -26.21 -12.61 2.49
CA PRO A 499 -27.04 -13.75 2.10
C PRO A 499 -26.92 -14.98 3.03
N GLY A 500 -26.16 -14.89 4.12
CA GLY A 500 -25.87 -15.99 5.07
C GLY A 500 -26.55 -15.92 6.45
N GLY A 501 -27.30 -14.86 6.75
CA GLY A 501 -28.21 -14.82 7.93
C GLY A 501 -27.61 -14.49 9.31
N LEU A 502 -26.28 -14.36 9.47
CA LEU A 502 -25.65 -13.82 10.69
C LEU A 502 -24.95 -12.50 10.38
N ALA A 503 -25.35 -11.42 11.05
CA ALA A 503 -24.85 -10.06 10.86
C ALA A 503 -24.40 -9.45 12.20
N LEU A 504 -23.18 -9.76 12.61
CA LEU A 504 -22.63 -9.27 13.88
C LEU A 504 -22.24 -7.80 13.75
N LEU A 505 -22.39 -7.02 14.82
CA LEU A 505 -21.98 -5.62 14.85
C LEU A 505 -20.83 -5.48 15.84
N ARG A 506 -19.80 -4.70 15.49
CA ARG A 506 -18.69 -4.47 16.41
C ARG A 506 -19.18 -3.85 17.73
N CYS A 507 -18.65 -4.36 18.83
CA CYS A 507 -18.92 -3.91 20.19
C CYS A 507 -20.39 -3.99 20.63
N ASP A 508 -21.23 -4.79 19.97
CA ASP A 508 -22.67 -4.89 20.24
C ASP A 508 -22.97 -6.16 21.05
N ASP A 509 -22.44 -6.24 22.26
CA ASP A 509 -22.58 -7.41 23.14
C ASP A 509 -24.04 -7.86 23.32
N VAL A 510 -24.97 -6.91 23.45
CA VAL A 510 -26.40 -7.22 23.61
C VAL A 510 -27.02 -7.69 22.29
N GLY A 511 -26.79 -6.98 21.19
CA GLY A 511 -27.37 -7.35 19.90
C GLY A 511 -26.76 -8.63 19.33
N ASN A 512 -25.46 -8.83 19.49
CA ASN A 512 -24.78 -10.04 19.04
C ASN A 512 -25.16 -11.25 19.87
N GLN A 513 -25.33 -11.10 21.19
CA GLN A 513 -25.90 -12.17 22.03
C GLN A 513 -27.25 -12.64 21.46
N LYS A 514 -28.13 -11.69 21.14
CA LYS A 514 -29.43 -11.98 20.55
C LYS A 514 -29.28 -12.70 19.21
N ARG A 515 -28.44 -12.20 18.30
CA ARG A 515 -28.20 -12.81 16.98
C ARG A 515 -27.62 -14.22 17.06
N LEU A 516 -26.84 -14.53 18.09
CA LEU A 516 -26.25 -15.86 18.29
C LEU A 516 -27.24 -16.86 18.90
N THR A 517 -28.15 -16.39 19.76
CA THR A 517 -29.11 -17.23 20.51
C THR A 517 -30.48 -17.35 19.85
N GLU A 518 -30.82 -16.48 18.91
CA GLU A 518 -32.06 -16.55 18.15
C GLU A 518 -31.98 -17.50 16.94
N ALA A 519 -33.12 -18.08 16.58
CA ALA A 519 -33.23 -18.94 15.41
C ALA A 519 -32.98 -18.14 14.12
N ARG A 520 -32.21 -18.73 13.20
CA ARG A 520 -31.95 -18.15 11.88
C ARG A 520 -33.08 -18.55 10.93
N ARG A 521 -33.28 -17.79 9.85
CA ARG A 521 -34.37 -18.04 8.89
C ARG A 521 -34.36 -19.45 8.28
N THR A 522 -33.19 -20.06 8.17
CA THR A 522 -32.98 -21.36 7.51
C THR A 522 -32.44 -22.45 8.43
N ALA A 523 -32.24 -22.16 9.73
CA ALA A 523 -31.61 -23.08 10.69
C ALA A 523 -31.92 -22.71 12.15
N GLY A 524 -31.64 -23.61 13.09
CA GLY A 524 -31.69 -23.32 14.52
C GLY A 524 -30.69 -22.24 14.98
N PRO A 525 -30.75 -21.82 16.25
CA PRO A 525 -29.80 -20.86 16.80
C PRO A 525 -28.38 -21.42 16.76
N LEU A 526 -27.40 -20.52 16.64
CA LEU A 526 -25.98 -20.92 16.71
C LEU A 526 -25.61 -21.35 18.13
N VAL A 527 -26.26 -20.76 19.12
CA VAL A 527 -26.03 -21.00 20.54
C VAL A 527 -27.34 -21.42 21.20
N VAL A 528 -27.31 -22.58 21.84
CA VAL A 528 -28.36 -23.06 22.74
C VAL A 528 -27.86 -22.83 24.18
N PRO A 529 -28.53 -21.97 24.97
CA PRO A 529 -28.15 -21.70 26.36
C PRO A 529 -27.93 -22.99 27.17
N GLY A 530 -26.76 -23.12 27.79
CA GLY A 530 -26.39 -24.27 28.63
C GLY A 530 -25.96 -25.53 27.85
N ASP A 531 -25.98 -25.54 26.52
CA ASP A 531 -25.54 -26.69 25.72
C ASP A 531 -24.23 -26.38 24.97
N GLU A 532 -23.12 -26.90 25.49
CA GLU A 532 -21.80 -26.75 24.86
C GLU A 532 -21.68 -27.46 23.51
N ARG A 533 -22.67 -28.26 23.10
CA ARG A 533 -22.76 -28.85 21.75
C ARG A 533 -23.42 -27.90 20.72
N SER A 534 -23.68 -26.66 21.14
CA SER A 534 -24.10 -25.56 20.29
C SER A 534 -23.33 -25.54 18.96
N GLU A 535 -24.03 -25.22 17.86
CA GLU A 535 -23.43 -25.17 16.52
C GLU A 535 -22.22 -24.24 16.48
N LEU A 536 -22.24 -23.12 17.22
CA LEU A 536 -21.10 -22.22 17.35
C LEU A 536 -19.83 -22.96 17.82
N VAL A 537 -19.89 -23.69 18.93
CA VAL A 537 -18.74 -24.43 19.48
C VAL A 537 -18.24 -25.47 18.49
N ARG A 538 -19.16 -26.17 17.83
CA ARG A 538 -18.82 -27.17 16.81
C ARG A 538 -18.15 -26.54 15.58
N ARG A 539 -18.61 -25.38 15.13
CA ARG A 539 -17.96 -24.59 14.07
C ARG A 539 -16.59 -24.08 14.48
N LEU A 540 -16.41 -23.61 15.71
CA LEU A 540 -15.10 -23.19 16.22
C LEU A 540 -14.11 -24.38 16.27
N LYS A 541 -14.59 -25.59 16.57
CA LYS A 541 -13.80 -26.84 16.62
C LYS A 541 -13.65 -27.54 15.26
N GLY A 542 -14.44 -27.18 14.25
CA GLY A 542 -14.52 -27.95 13.00
C GLY A 542 -15.21 -29.31 13.13
N ASP A 543 -16.05 -29.50 14.16
CA ASP A 543 -16.74 -30.75 14.45
C ASP A 543 -18.05 -30.86 13.68
N GLY A 544 -18.05 -31.65 12.59
CA GLY A 544 -19.23 -31.84 11.73
C GLY A 544 -19.60 -30.61 10.89
N PHE A 545 -18.79 -29.55 10.92
CA PHE A 545 -18.92 -28.33 10.10
C PHE A 545 -17.54 -27.85 9.65
N PRO A 546 -17.44 -27.09 8.55
CA PRO A 546 -16.24 -26.33 8.25
C PRO A 546 -15.85 -25.46 9.44
N GLN A 547 -14.57 -25.50 9.82
CA GLN A 547 -14.07 -24.72 10.95
C GLN A 547 -14.20 -23.23 10.64
N MET A 548 -14.81 -22.46 11.55
CA MET A 548 -15.05 -21.02 11.40
C MET A 548 -14.61 -20.29 12.67
N PRO A 549 -13.78 -19.23 12.58
CA PRO A 549 -13.07 -18.80 11.37
C PRO A 549 -12.16 -19.92 10.83
N ALA A 550 -11.74 -19.83 9.58
CA ALA A 550 -10.82 -20.82 9.02
C ALA A 550 -9.55 -20.86 9.88
N GLY A 551 -9.19 -22.03 10.42
CA GLY A 551 -8.10 -22.22 11.40
C GLY A 551 -8.51 -22.16 12.88
N GLY A 552 -9.78 -21.88 13.17
CA GLY A 552 -10.34 -21.89 14.52
C GLY A 552 -10.00 -20.67 15.36
N VAL A 553 -10.38 -20.73 16.64
CA VAL A 553 -10.01 -19.76 17.68
C VAL A 553 -9.00 -20.40 18.64
N SER A 554 -8.31 -19.60 19.45
CA SER A 554 -7.40 -20.13 20.46
C SER A 554 -8.14 -20.99 21.50
N PRO A 555 -7.44 -21.88 22.23
CA PRO A 555 -8.04 -22.64 23.33
C PRO A 555 -8.68 -21.73 24.40
N GLU A 556 -8.07 -20.58 24.68
CA GLU A 556 -8.58 -19.59 25.64
C GLU A 556 -9.87 -18.95 25.13
N GLN A 557 -9.89 -18.50 23.86
CA GLN A 557 -11.09 -17.96 23.22
C GLN A 557 -12.21 -19.00 23.14
N LEU A 558 -11.87 -20.27 22.89
CA LEU A 558 -12.84 -21.36 22.89
C LEU A 558 -13.41 -21.59 24.29
N GLU A 559 -12.58 -21.56 25.34
CA GLU A 559 -13.05 -21.66 26.71
C GLU A 559 -13.97 -20.48 27.06
N GLU A 560 -13.65 -19.25 26.69
CA GLU A 560 -14.52 -18.09 26.92
C GLU A 560 -15.91 -18.27 26.31
N VAL A 561 -15.98 -18.72 25.06
CA VAL A 561 -17.26 -19.03 24.39
C VAL A 561 -18.00 -20.13 25.16
N THR A 562 -17.32 -21.23 25.49
CA THR A 562 -17.98 -22.35 26.18
C THR A 562 -18.40 -22.00 27.62
N ALA A 563 -17.63 -21.20 28.34
CA ALA A 563 -17.95 -20.72 29.68
C ALA A 563 -19.19 -19.81 29.67
N TRP A 564 -19.28 -18.91 28.70
CA TRP A 564 -20.47 -18.10 28.49
C TRP A 564 -21.71 -18.95 28.16
N ILE A 565 -21.58 -19.96 27.29
CA ILE A 565 -22.68 -20.89 26.95
C ILE A 565 -23.12 -21.69 28.19
N ARG A 566 -22.15 -22.24 28.94
CA ARG A 566 -22.36 -22.99 30.18
C ARG A 566 -23.10 -22.17 31.23
N ALA A 567 -22.81 -20.86 31.29
CA ALA A 567 -23.50 -19.90 32.15
C ALA A 567 -24.91 -19.49 31.63
N GLY A 568 -25.40 -20.10 30.55
CA GLY A 568 -26.73 -19.86 30.01
C GLY A 568 -26.80 -18.77 28.93
N ALA A 569 -25.67 -18.42 28.30
CA ALA A 569 -25.59 -17.54 27.14
C ALA A 569 -26.30 -16.17 27.30
N ARG A 570 -26.16 -15.56 28.49
CA ARG A 570 -26.79 -14.27 28.84
C ARG A 570 -25.86 -13.10 28.55
N ALA A 571 -26.43 -11.93 28.27
CA ALA A 571 -25.65 -10.70 28.09
C ALA A 571 -25.05 -10.18 29.41
N ASN A 572 -25.68 -10.49 30.55
CA ASN A 572 -25.31 -10.03 31.90
C ASN A 572 -24.93 -11.20 32.80
#